data_AF-A0A518WNX9-F1
#
_entry.id   AF-A0A518WNX9-F1
#
_cell.length_a   1.000
_cell.length_b   1.000
_cell.length_c   1.000
_cell.angle_alpha   90.00
_cell.angle_beta   90.00
_cell.angle_gamma   90.00
#
_symmetry.space_group_name_H-M   'P 1'
#
loop_
_entity.id
_entity.type
_entity.pdbx_description
1 polymer ?
#
loop_
_entity_poly.entity_id
_entity_poly.type
_entity_poly.pdbx_seq_one_letter_code
_entity_poly.pdbx_strand_id
1 'polypeptide(L)'
;MRRAVELLFTRLIRSRLGIALVIAVLVLGVISTARLVSGPDDLTAGLSSRPREPITTVDPEEGDDGVIATPLPESPRTRPGELTPEQTATRFTTAWLGGSTTPAEQWQAALRPMSTPELTEKLTGADPAGVPAVKIAGAPTLRPRTAVFTEVLVPLEGGRLRLELVAPDGRWLVDAVDWERE
;
A
#
# COMPACT_ATOMS: atom_id res chain seq x y z
N MET A 1 45.24 51.44 -2.58
CA MET A 1 45.02 49.98 -2.59
C MET A 1 44.05 49.44 -1.53
N ARG A 2 43.51 50.23 -0.58
CA ARG A 2 42.52 49.73 0.41
C ARG A 2 41.10 49.57 -0.15
N ARG A 3 40.64 50.48 -1.03
CA ARG A 3 39.27 50.45 -1.58
C ARG A 3 38.99 49.38 -2.65
N ALA A 4 40.04 48.84 -3.29
CA ALA A 4 39.88 47.77 -4.29
C ALA A 4 39.65 46.38 -3.65
N VAL A 5 40.09 46.19 -2.40
CA VAL A 5 39.96 44.91 -1.67
C VAL A 5 38.55 44.76 -1.07
N GLU A 6 37.93 45.84 -0.60
CA GLU A 6 36.56 45.82 -0.02
C GLU A 6 35.47 45.46 -1.06
N LEU A 7 35.62 45.92 -2.31
CA LEU A 7 34.67 45.62 -3.38
C LEU A 7 34.76 44.18 -3.88
N LEU A 8 35.92 43.52 -3.73
CA LEU A 8 36.06 42.09 -4.05
C LEU A 8 35.46 41.22 -2.94
N PHE A 9 35.64 41.60 -1.67
CA PHE A 9 35.16 40.86 -0.50
C PHE A 9 33.62 40.79 -0.43
N THR A 10 32.93 41.90 -0.68
CA THR A 10 31.46 41.95 -0.67
C THR A 10 30.83 41.19 -1.83
N ARG A 11 31.51 41.12 -2.99
CA ARG A 11 31.06 40.35 -4.15
C ARG A 11 31.25 38.84 -3.98
N LEU A 12 32.27 38.42 -3.22
CA LEU A 12 32.54 37.01 -2.92
C LEU A 12 31.53 36.44 -1.90
N ILE A 13 31.14 37.23 -0.89
CA ILE A 13 30.18 36.84 0.17
C ILE A 13 28.78 36.57 -0.39
N ARG A 14 28.39 37.22 -1.49
CA ARG A 14 27.07 37.02 -2.14
C ARG A 14 27.10 36.00 -3.30
N SER A 15 28.24 35.35 -3.52
CA SER A 15 28.38 34.26 -4.50
C SER A 15 28.10 32.90 -3.85
N ARG A 16 27.67 31.91 -4.65
CA ARG A 16 27.43 30.53 -4.17
C ARG A 16 28.66 29.94 -3.46
N LEU A 17 29.86 30.34 -3.87
CA LEU A 17 31.12 29.87 -3.28
C LEU A 17 31.34 30.44 -1.88
N GLY A 18 30.99 31.70 -1.64
CA GLY A 18 31.08 32.32 -0.31
C GLY A 18 30.11 31.68 0.68
N ILE A 19 28.89 31.40 0.24
CA ILE A 19 27.88 30.69 1.05
C ILE A 19 28.37 29.28 1.39
N ALA A 20 28.91 28.54 0.42
CA ALA A 20 29.44 27.19 0.64
C ALA A 20 30.58 27.18 1.68
N LEU A 21 31.47 28.17 1.65
CA LEU A 21 32.55 28.32 2.62
C LEU A 21 32.05 28.60 4.04
N VAL A 22 31.06 29.49 4.18
CA VAL A 22 30.45 29.79 5.49
C VAL A 22 29.77 28.56 6.06
N ILE A 23 29.01 27.82 5.24
CA ILE A 23 28.36 26.57 5.66
C ILE A 23 29.41 25.54 6.07
N ALA A 24 30.49 25.35 5.30
CA ALA A 24 31.54 24.40 5.62
C ALA A 24 32.21 24.69 6.98
N VAL A 25 32.52 25.96 7.26
CA VAL A 25 33.08 26.38 8.55
C VAL A 25 32.10 26.14 9.69
N LEU A 26 30.83 26.46 9.50
CA LEU A 26 29.79 26.25 10.51
C LEU A 26 29.61 24.76 10.85
N VAL A 27 29.52 23.91 9.82
CA VAL A 27 29.39 22.45 9.96
C VAL A 27 30.61 21.88 10.68
N LEU A 28 31.83 22.25 10.26
CA LEU A 28 33.06 21.80 10.91
C LEU A 28 33.14 22.25 12.38
N GLY A 29 32.68 23.48 12.68
CA GLY A 29 32.57 23.99 14.03
C GLY A 29 31.66 23.12 14.90
N VAL A 30 30.42 22.90 14.46
CA VAL A 30 29.44 22.07 15.19
C VAL A 30 29.96 20.64 15.40
N ILE A 31 30.51 20.01 14.35
CA ILE A 31 31.06 18.64 14.43
C ILE A 31 32.23 18.59 15.42
N SER A 32 33.13 19.58 15.39
CA SER A 32 34.30 19.59 16.28
C SER A 32 33.91 19.79 17.74
N THR A 33 32.94 20.68 18.02
CA THR A 33 32.42 20.87 19.38
C THR A 33 31.70 19.63 19.89
N ALA A 34 30.86 19.00 19.05
CA ALA A 34 30.20 17.75 19.39
C ALA A 34 31.21 16.63 19.67
N ARG A 35 32.24 16.49 18.82
CA ARG A 35 33.31 15.50 19.02
C ARG A 35 34.11 15.73 20.31
N LEU A 36 34.32 16.99 20.71
CA LEU A 36 35.03 17.29 21.96
C LEU A 36 34.19 16.94 23.20
N VAL A 37 32.87 17.08 23.13
CA VAL A 37 31.94 16.72 24.21
C VAL A 37 31.74 15.20 24.30
N SER A 38 31.66 14.50 23.16
CA SER A 38 31.36 13.07 23.13
C SER A 38 32.54 12.15 23.46
N GLY A 39 33.77 12.65 23.48
CA GLY A 39 34.98 11.83 23.73
C GLY A 39 35.28 10.82 22.60
N PRO A 40 36.41 10.09 22.67
CA PRO A 40 36.72 9.05 21.69
C PRO A 40 35.75 7.88 21.82
N ASP A 41 35.04 7.54 20.73
CA ASP A 41 34.23 6.32 20.67
C ASP A 41 35.15 5.10 20.76
N ASP A 42 35.03 4.32 21.84
CA ASP A 42 35.73 3.04 21.98
C ASP A 42 35.06 2.01 21.05
N LEU A 43 35.64 1.85 19.86
CA LEU A 43 35.14 0.98 18.77
C LEU A 43 35.06 -0.51 19.15
N THR A 44 35.52 -0.90 20.35
CA THR A 44 35.51 -2.28 20.83
C THR A 44 34.41 -2.60 21.84
N ALA A 45 33.72 -1.59 22.38
CA ALA A 45 32.77 -1.75 23.49
C ALA A 45 31.49 -2.57 23.15
N GLY A 46 31.19 -2.79 21.87
CA GLY A 46 29.96 -3.47 21.43
C GLY A 46 30.14 -4.88 20.85
N LEU A 47 31.37 -5.40 20.71
CA LEU A 47 31.63 -6.62 19.93
C LEU A 47 31.72 -7.91 20.76
N SER A 48 31.55 -7.85 22.09
CA SER A 48 31.56 -9.04 22.95
C SER A 48 30.15 -9.35 23.46
N SER A 49 29.36 -10.03 22.64
CA SER A 49 28.10 -10.66 23.05
C SER A 49 28.32 -12.16 23.25
N ARG A 50 29.23 -12.53 24.17
CA ARG A 50 29.39 -13.94 24.56
C ARG A 50 28.40 -14.22 25.71
N PRO A 51 27.41 -15.11 25.52
CA PRO A 51 26.51 -15.48 26.61
C PRO A 51 27.31 -16.00 27.79
N ARG A 52 27.06 -15.47 28.98
CA ARG A 52 27.71 -15.90 30.24
C ARG A 52 27.00 -17.10 30.88
N GLU A 53 25.86 -17.50 30.35
CA GLU A 53 25.02 -18.59 30.87
C GLU A 53 24.84 -19.67 29.80
N PRO A 54 24.62 -20.95 30.20
CA PRO A 54 24.30 -22.02 29.27
C PRO A 54 23.02 -21.68 28.51
N ILE A 55 23.02 -21.90 27.19
CA ILE A 55 21.81 -21.81 26.38
C ILE A 55 20.88 -22.95 26.83
N THR A 56 19.76 -22.60 27.47
CA THR A 56 18.68 -23.56 27.68
C THR A 56 18.09 -23.91 26.32
N THR A 57 18.04 -25.22 26.01
CA THR A 57 17.41 -25.73 24.79
C THR A 57 16.09 -26.35 25.23
N VAL A 58 14.99 -25.80 24.71
CA VAL A 58 13.67 -26.42 24.76
C VAL A 58 13.50 -27.28 23.51
N ASP A 59 12.79 -28.40 23.64
CA ASP A 59 12.46 -29.22 22.47
C ASP A 59 11.55 -28.38 21.53
N PRO A 60 11.86 -28.28 20.22
CA PRO A 60 11.03 -27.52 19.28
C PRO A 60 9.59 -28.03 19.15
N GLU A 61 9.29 -29.24 19.63
CA GLU A 61 7.93 -29.79 19.71
C GLU A 61 7.29 -29.61 21.11
N GLU A 62 8.05 -29.14 22.11
CA GLU A 62 7.55 -28.89 23.47
C GLU A 62 6.97 -27.48 23.58
N GLY A 63 5.66 -27.41 23.33
CA GLY A 63 4.87 -26.18 23.39
C GLY A 63 4.17 -25.94 22.06
N ASP A 64 2.96 -26.48 21.93
CA ASP A 64 2.04 -26.11 20.83
C ASP A 64 1.49 -24.70 21.12
N ASP A 65 2.28 -23.68 20.77
CA ASP A 65 1.88 -22.28 20.79
C ASP A 65 1.08 -21.87 19.53
N GLY A 66 0.74 -22.87 18.70
CA GLY A 66 -0.04 -22.72 17.47
C GLY A 66 -1.55 -22.80 17.71
N VAL A 67 -2.30 -21.86 17.14
CA VAL A 67 -3.75 -22.04 16.94
C VAL A 67 -3.95 -23.00 15.76
N ILE A 68 -4.17 -24.30 16.02
CA ILE A 68 -4.28 -25.32 14.95
C ILE A 68 -5.68 -25.39 14.29
N ALA A 69 -6.70 -24.76 14.86
CA ALA A 69 -8.05 -24.78 14.26
C ALA A 69 -8.37 -23.47 13.53
N THR A 70 -8.14 -23.42 12.22
CA THR A 70 -8.79 -22.42 11.36
C THR A 70 -10.27 -22.80 11.26
N PRO A 71 -11.21 -22.00 11.80
CA PRO A 71 -12.62 -22.31 11.64
C PRO A 71 -12.99 -22.35 10.16
N LEU A 72 -13.91 -23.23 9.78
CA LEU A 72 -14.45 -23.25 8.42
C LEU A 72 -15.00 -21.85 8.09
N PRO A 73 -14.68 -21.28 6.91
CA PRO A 73 -15.17 -19.97 6.53
C PRO A 73 -16.71 -19.95 6.57
N GLU A 74 -17.28 -18.97 7.27
CA GLU A 74 -18.71 -18.80 7.28
C GLU A 74 -19.22 -18.46 5.88
N SER A 75 -20.38 -19.02 5.51
CA SER A 75 -21.00 -18.69 4.23
C SER A 75 -21.43 -17.22 4.18
N PRO A 76 -21.27 -16.53 3.03
CA PRO A 76 -21.68 -15.14 2.88
C PRO A 76 -23.18 -14.95 3.14
N ARG A 77 -23.56 -13.93 3.91
CA ARG A 77 -24.96 -13.62 4.24
C ARG A 77 -25.43 -12.40 3.46
N THR A 78 -26.53 -12.57 2.73
CA THR A 78 -27.14 -11.51 1.92
C THR A 78 -28.48 -11.13 2.53
N ARG A 79 -28.76 -9.82 2.63
CA ARG A 79 -30.06 -9.31 3.07
C ARG A 79 -31.15 -9.70 2.05
N PRO A 80 -32.35 -10.09 2.49
CA PRO A 80 -33.46 -10.37 1.56
C PRO A 80 -33.70 -9.21 0.59
N GLY A 81 -33.79 -9.52 -0.71
CA GLY A 81 -34.00 -8.54 -1.78
C GLY A 81 -32.74 -7.84 -2.29
N GLU A 82 -31.58 -8.02 -1.66
CA GLU A 82 -30.29 -7.55 -2.18
C GLU A 82 -29.66 -8.56 -3.15
N LEU A 83 -28.71 -8.09 -3.95
CA LEU A 83 -27.92 -8.93 -4.85
C LEU A 83 -26.98 -9.83 -4.04
N THR A 84 -26.82 -11.08 -4.48
CA THR A 84 -25.79 -11.98 -3.95
C THR A 84 -24.39 -11.45 -4.31
N PRO A 85 -23.31 -11.90 -3.63
CA PRO A 85 -21.97 -11.41 -3.96
C PRO A 85 -21.56 -11.73 -5.41
N GLU A 86 -21.97 -12.87 -5.97
CA GLU A 86 -21.71 -13.23 -7.38
C GLU A 86 -22.46 -12.33 -8.35
N GLN A 87 -23.71 -11.97 -8.02
CA GLN A 87 -24.51 -11.04 -8.83
C GLN A 87 -23.94 -9.63 -8.79
N THR A 88 -23.55 -9.14 -7.61
CA THR A 88 -22.86 -7.85 -7.44
C THR A 88 -21.55 -7.84 -8.22
N ALA A 89 -20.72 -8.89 -8.08
CA ALA A 89 -19.47 -9.02 -8.80
C ALA A 89 -19.69 -9.01 -10.32
N THR A 90 -20.62 -9.81 -10.84
CA THR A 90 -20.92 -9.87 -12.27
C THR A 90 -21.38 -8.51 -12.80
N ARG A 91 -22.27 -7.83 -12.08
CA ARG A 91 -22.79 -6.51 -12.48
C ARG A 91 -21.71 -5.44 -12.42
N PHE A 92 -20.86 -5.45 -11.39
CA PHE A 92 -19.72 -4.57 -11.26
C PHE A 92 -18.72 -4.80 -12.40
N THR A 93 -18.31 -6.05 -12.65
CA THR A 93 -17.37 -6.39 -13.73
C THR A 93 -17.91 -5.99 -15.10
N THR A 94 -19.20 -6.16 -15.34
CA THR A 94 -19.84 -5.71 -16.60
C THR A 94 -19.69 -4.20 -16.78
N ALA A 95 -19.96 -3.41 -15.73
CA ALA A 95 -19.79 -1.96 -15.77
C ALA A 95 -18.30 -1.57 -15.87
N TRP A 96 -17.41 -2.28 -15.18
CA TRP A 96 -15.96 -2.09 -15.19
C TRP A 96 -15.40 -2.21 -16.61
N LEU A 97 -15.71 -3.31 -17.31
CA LEU A 97 -15.22 -3.59 -18.66
C LEU A 97 -15.82 -2.66 -19.73
N GLY A 98 -17.00 -2.08 -19.47
CA GLY A 98 -17.62 -1.07 -20.33
C GLY A 98 -16.86 0.27 -20.40
N GLY A 99 -15.89 0.49 -19.49
CA GLY A 99 -15.16 1.74 -19.35
C GLY A 99 -14.50 2.23 -20.63
N SER A 100 -13.87 1.34 -21.41
CA SER A 100 -13.16 1.73 -22.65
C SER A 100 -14.06 2.41 -23.70
N THR A 101 -15.38 2.24 -23.59
CA THR A 101 -16.38 2.79 -24.52
C THR A 101 -17.17 3.98 -23.94
N THR A 102 -16.91 4.34 -22.68
CA THR A 102 -17.73 5.30 -21.91
C THR A 102 -16.84 6.42 -21.35
N PRO A 103 -17.30 7.68 -21.29
CA PRO A 103 -16.55 8.74 -20.61
C PRO A 103 -16.25 8.39 -19.14
N ALA A 104 -15.08 8.82 -18.63
CA ALA A 104 -14.60 8.47 -17.29
C ALA A 104 -15.61 8.76 -16.18
N GLU A 105 -16.30 9.90 -16.25
CA GLU A 105 -17.29 10.30 -15.24
C GLU A 105 -18.53 9.38 -15.27
N GLN A 106 -18.97 8.98 -16.46
CA GLN A 106 -20.10 8.07 -16.63
C GLN A 106 -19.74 6.65 -16.19
N TRP A 107 -18.52 6.21 -16.50
CA TRP A 107 -18.00 4.93 -16.04
C TRP A 107 -17.91 4.86 -14.51
N GLN A 108 -17.30 5.87 -13.87
CA GLN A 108 -17.26 5.95 -12.41
C GLN A 108 -18.67 6.04 -11.79
N ALA A 109 -19.59 6.78 -12.41
CA ALA A 109 -20.98 6.85 -11.96
C ALA A 109 -21.71 5.50 -12.04
N ALA A 110 -21.39 4.66 -13.04
CA ALA A 110 -21.94 3.31 -13.17
C ALA A 110 -21.41 2.33 -12.10
N LEU A 111 -20.18 2.53 -11.62
CA LEU A 111 -19.57 1.70 -10.57
C LEU A 111 -20.04 2.07 -9.17
N ARG A 112 -20.22 3.37 -8.89
CA ARG A 112 -20.53 3.92 -7.56
C ARG A 112 -21.66 3.18 -6.79
N PRO A 113 -22.78 2.75 -7.39
CA PRO A 113 -23.84 2.05 -6.66
C PRO A 113 -23.43 0.67 -6.11
N MET A 114 -22.33 0.11 -6.59
CA MET A 114 -21.81 -1.21 -6.21
C MET A 114 -20.44 -1.12 -5.54
N SER A 115 -19.91 0.08 -5.33
CA SER A 115 -18.60 0.31 -4.72
C SER A 115 -18.74 0.81 -3.29
N THR A 116 -17.76 0.49 -2.44
CA THR A 116 -17.60 1.20 -1.17
C THR A 116 -17.22 2.66 -1.41
N PRO A 117 -17.46 3.56 -0.44
CA PRO A 117 -16.95 4.92 -0.49
C PRO A 117 -15.43 4.97 -0.73
N GLU A 118 -14.69 4.09 -0.08
CA GLU A 118 -13.23 3.96 -0.16
C GLU A 118 -12.80 3.58 -1.59
N LEU A 119 -13.46 2.60 -2.22
CA LEU A 119 -13.18 2.25 -3.61
C LEU A 119 -13.55 3.41 -4.56
N THR A 120 -14.67 4.08 -4.31
CA THR A 120 -15.10 5.22 -5.13
C THR A 120 -14.08 6.35 -5.09
N GLU A 121 -13.51 6.63 -3.92
CA GLU A 121 -12.44 7.61 -3.75
C GLU A 121 -11.19 7.19 -4.53
N LYS A 122 -10.74 5.94 -4.39
CA LYS A 122 -9.57 5.40 -5.13
C LYS A 122 -9.73 5.47 -6.65
N LEU A 123 -10.97 5.35 -7.16
CA LEU A 123 -11.27 5.44 -8.58
C LEU A 123 -11.43 6.88 -9.09
N THR A 124 -11.35 7.89 -8.21
CA THR A 124 -11.45 9.29 -8.62
C THR A 124 -10.27 9.66 -9.53
N GLY A 125 -10.57 10.16 -10.73
CA GLY A 125 -9.57 10.48 -11.74
C GLY A 125 -8.93 9.27 -12.43
N ALA A 126 -9.42 8.05 -12.17
CA ALA A 126 -8.99 6.86 -12.91
C ALA A 126 -9.42 6.93 -14.38
N ASP A 127 -8.49 6.58 -15.28
CA ASP A 127 -8.73 6.54 -16.72
C ASP A 127 -9.31 5.17 -17.14
N PRO A 128 -10.56 5.13 -17.63
CA PRO A 128 -11.18 3.87 -18.06
C PRO A 128 -10.50 3.26 -19.30
N ALA A 129 -9.68 4.00 -20.05
CA ALA A 129 -8.90 3.45 -21.17
C ALA A 129 -7.83 2.45 -20.70
N GLY A 130 -7.42 2.51 -19.42
CA GLY A 130 -6.52 1.54 -18.80
C GLY A 130 -7.19 0.20 -18.45
N VAL A 131 -8.52 0.10 -18.52
CA VAL A 131 -9.25 -1.14 -18.28
C VAL A 131 -9.12 -2.04 -19.52
N PRO A 132 -8.66 -3.30 -19.38
CA PRO A 132 -8.56 -4.22 -20.50
C PRO A 132 -9.92 -4.40 -21.19
N ALA A 133 -9.95 -4.28 -22.52
CA ALA A 133 -11.13 -4.53 -23.35
C ALA A 133 -11.36 -6.04 -23.54
N VAL A 134 -11.50 -6.77 -22.43
CA VAL A 134 -11.68 -8.22 -22.38
C VAL A 134 -13.12 -8.57 -22.03
N LYS A 135 -13.55 -9.79 -22.32
CA LYS A 135 -14.88 -10.29 -21.95
C LYS A 135 -14.82 -11.25 -20.79
N ILE A 136 -15.95 -11.40 -20.09
CA ILE A 136 -16.12 -12.45 -19.08
C ILE A 136 -16.14 -13.80 -19.79
N ALA A 137 -15.24 -14.70 -19.37
CA ALA A 137 -15.01 -15.99 -20.01
C ALA A 137 -15.72 -17.15 -19.29
N GLY A 138 -16.34 -16.92 -18.13
CA GLY A 138 -16.99 -17.95 -17.33
C GLY A 138 -17.70 -17.42 -16.09
N ALA A 139 -18.20 -18.35 -15.27
CA ALA A 139 -18.90 -18.02 -14.04
C ALA A 139 -17.92 -17.53 -12.94
N PRO A 140 -18.32 -16.55 -12.10
CA PRO A 140 -17.53 -16.16 -10.94
C PRO A 140 -17.36 -17.29 -9.93
N THR A 141 -16.20 -17.36 -9.28
CA THR A 141 -15.92 -18.31 -8.19
C THR A 141 -15.82 -17.56 -6.87
N LEU A 142 -16.62 -17.96 -5.88
CA LEU A 142 -16.56 -17.41 -4.52
C LEU A 142 -15.42 -18.03 -3.70
N ARG A 143 -14.77 -17.19 -2.91
CA ARG A 143 -13.87 -17.59 -1.82
C ARG A 143 -14.31 -16.89 -0.54
N PRO A 144 -15.29 -17.46 0.19
CA PRO A 144 -15.78 -16.89 1.43
C PRO A 144 -14.66 -16.80 2.47
N ARG A 145 -14.62 -15.69 3.20
CA ARG A 145 -13.71 -15.49 4.32
C ARG A 145 -14.49 -15.33 5.61
N THR A 146 -15.59 -14.57 5.56
CA THR A 146 -16.56 -14.40 6.66
C THR A 146 -17.97 -14.24 6.09
N ALA A 147 -18.98 -14.16 6.97
CA ALA A 147 -20.36 -13.86 6.56
C ALA A 147 -20.52 -12.50 5.85
N VAL A 148 -19.61 -11.55 6.06
CA VAL A 148 -19.68 -10.18 5.52
C VAL A 148 -18.51 -9.81 4.62
N PHE A 149 -17.61 -10.76 4.34
CA PHE A 149 -16.44 -10.56 3.49
C PHE A 149 -16.18 -11.80 2.62
N THR A 150 -16.10 -11.59 1.31
CA THR A 150 -15.76 -12.66 0.36
C THR A 150 -14.91 -12.12 -0.77
N GLU A 151 -13.96 -12.93 -1.21
CA GLU A 151 -13.31 -12.69 -2.50
C GLU A 151 -14.16 -13.34 -3.60
N VAL A 152 -14.22 -12.69 -4.76
CA VAL A 152 -14.84 -13.23 -5.97
C VAL A 152 -13.82 -13.17 -7.10
N LEU A 153 -13.56 -14.33 -7.71
CA LEU A 153 -12.72 -14.43 -8.90
C LEU A 153 -13.60 -14.49 -10.14
N VAL A 154 -13.49 -13.47 -10.99
CA VAL A 154 -14.20 -13.41 -12.28
C VAL A 154 -13.22 -13.77 -13.40
N PRO A 155 -13.41 -14.90 -14.09
CA PRO A 155 -12.56 -15.27 -15.22
C PRO A 155 -12.84 -14.36 -16.41
N LEU A 156 -11.76 -13.80 -16.98
CA LEU A 156 -11.79 -12.92 -18.15
C LEU A 156 -10.93 -13.52 -19.27
N GLU A 157 -11.18 -13.10 -20.51
CA GLU A 157 -10.31 -13.43 -21.65
C GLU A 157 -8.92 -12.79 -21.43
N GLY A 158 -7.96 -13.53 -20.87
CA GLY A 158 -6.59 -13.08 -20.62
C GLY A 158 -6.17 -12.98 -19.15
N GLY A 159 -7.01 -13.40 -18.20
CA GLY A 159 -6.65 -13.47 -16.78
C GLY A 159 -7.86 -13.58 -15.87
N ARG A 160 -7.69 -13.24 -14.59
CA ARG A 160 -8.79 -13.17 -13.63
C ARG A 160 -8.86 -11.80 -12.98
N LEU A 161 -10.07 -11.29 -12.84
CA LEU A 161 -10.34 -10.13 -11.99
C LEU A 161 -10.69 -10.64 -10.60
N ARG A 162 -9.87 -10.27 -9.61
CA ARG A 162 -10.13 -10.55 -8.20
C ARG A 162 -10.84 -9.35 -7.60
N LEU A 163 -12.03 -9.58 -7.08
CA LEU A 163 -12.84 -8.59 -6.40
C LEU A 163 -12.93 -8.93 -4.92
N GLU A 164 -12.73 -7.95 -4.07
CA GLU A 164 -13.01 -8.05 -2.64
C GLU A 164 -14.37 -7.42 -2.37
N LEU A 165 -15.29 -8.19 -1.82
CA LEU A 165 -16.65 -7.74 -1.54
C LEU A 165 -16.90 -7.72 -0.03
N VAL A 166 -17.50 -6.63 0.45
CA VAL A 166 -17.95 -6.45 1.83
C VAL A 166 -19.46 -6.25 1.87
N ALA A 167 -20.11 -6.70 2.95
CA ALA A 167 -21.55 -6.56 3.14
C ALA A 167 -21.91 -5.79 4.41
N PRO A 168 -21.68 -4.46 4.46
CA PRO A 168 -22.28 -3.64 5.51
C PRO A 168 -23.80 -3.82 5.45
N ASP A 169 -24.39 -4.28 6.56
CA ASP A 169 -25.82 -4.56 6.70
C ASP A 169 -26.40 -5.59 5.71
N GLY A 170 -25.56 -6.48 5.16
CA GLY A 170 -25.98 -7.55 4.25
C GLY A 170 -26.18 -7.13 2.80
N ARG A 171 -25.78 -5.90 2.41
CA ARG A 171 -25.71 -5.46 1.01
C ARG A 171 -24.26 -5.51 0.53
N TRP A 172 -23.99 -6.34 -0.48
CA TRP A 172 -22.65 -6.50 -1.03
C TRP A 172 -22.20 -5.28 -1.84
N LEU A 173 -21.00 -4.79 -1.54
CA LEU A 173 -20.29 -3.73 -2.23
C LEU A 173 -18.87 -4.20 -2.52
N VAL A 174 -18.32 -3.79 -3.65
CA VAL A 174 -16.92 -4.03 -4.01
C VAL A 174 -16.05 -3.02 -3.28
N ASP A 175 -15.04 -3.51 -2.58
CA ASP A 175 -14.08 -2.71 -1.82
C ASP A 175 -12.71 -2.61 -2.49
N ALA A 176 -12.30 -3.66 -3.21
CA ALA A 176 -11.08 -3.65 -3.98
C ALA A 176 -11.21 -4.41 -5.30
N VAL A 177 -10.40 -4.00 -6.27
CA VAL A 177 -10.28 -4.58 -7.60
C VAL A 177 -8.80 -4.88 -7.85
N ASP A 178 -8.50 -6.11 -8.21
CA ASP A 178 -7.14 -6.54 -8.52
C ASP A 178 -7.12 -7.47 -9.74
N TRP A 179 -5.98 -7.54 -10.43
CA TRP A 179 -5.79 -8.35 -11.62
C TRP A 179 -4.79 -9.47 -11.34
N GLU A 180 -5.22 -10.72 -11.51
CA GLU A 180 -4.35 -11.87 -11.48
C GLU A 180 -3.97 -12.28 -12.91
N ARG A 181 -2.67 -12.24 -13.21
CA ARG A 181 -2.10 -12.88 -14.40
C ARG A 181 -1.83 -14.35 -14.07
N GLU A 182 -2.19 -15.24 -14.99
CA GLU A 182 -1.74 -16.64 -14.97
C GLU A 182 -0.32 -16.78 -15.52
#